data_AF-A0A6I4YAA5-F1
#
_entry.id   AF-A0A6I4YAA5-F1
#
_cell.length_a   1.000
_cell.length_b   1.000
_cell.length_c   1.000
_cell.angle_alpha   90.00
_cell.angle_beta   90.00
_cell.angle_gamma   90.00
#
_symmetry.space_group_name_H-M   'P 1'
#
loop_
_entity.id
_entity.type
_entity.pdbx_description
1 polymer ?
#
loop_
_entity_poly.entity_id
_entity_poly.type
_entity_poly.pdbx_seq_one_letter_code
_entity_poly.pdbx_strand_id
1 'polypeptide(L)'
;MTRSLGYFTDVALRRQEGSLVQALADGTVVRSPANPTFWWGNFLLMPAPPAPGDLPGWEAAFTRAHPRAAHRVFGVDVPGPALSGPVADEWRAAGYDVRADTVLTAARTHAPRRLNRDAQLRVLQGADWDRALALREAVNAADPHGHEPDGYRVFARRKLAAYRAAQAAGHGAVLGAFDDEGQMLAGLGIFDAGDGVARYQNVETHPDARSRGLAGTLVHHAGEWGREHLGARTLVIVADPEYHAQRLYQSVGFTPTEVQIALERRPAE
;
A
#
# COMPACT_ATOMS: atom_id res chain seq x y z
N MET A 1 -22.72 3.39 -8.72
CA MET A 1 -22.09 2.58 -7.66
C MET A 1 -21.09 3.46 -6.92
N THR A 2 -20.94 3.29 -5.60
CA THR A 2 -19.95 4.06 -4.83
C THR A 2 -18.56 3.53 -5.16
N ARG A 3 -17.61 4.44 -5.38
CA ARG A 3 -16.22 4.10 -5.68
C ARG A 3 -15.52 3.53 -4.45
N SER A 4 -14.60 2.57 -4.61
CA SER A 4 -13.77 2.07 -3.50
C SER A 4 -12.89 3.19 -2.94
N LEU A 5 -12.91 3.37 -1.61
CA LEU A 5 -12.04 4.33 -0.90
C LEU A 5 -10.56 3.91 -1.00
N GLY A 6 -10.28 2.62 -0.87
CA GLY A 6 -8.99 1.99 -1.04
C GLY A 6 -8.40 2.34 -2.40
N TYR A 7 -9.08 2.03 -3.50
CA TYR A 7 -8.60 2.36 -4.85
C TYR A 7 -8.64 3.85 -5.17
N PHE A 8 -9.58 4.63 -4.61
CA PHE A 8 -9.53 6.08 -4.68
C PHE A 8 -8.20 6.61 -4.14
N THR A 9 -7.83 6.20 -2.91
CA THR A 9 -6.56 6.64 -2.31
C THR A 9 -5.34 6.07 -3.03
N ASP A 10 -5.39 4.82 -3.49
CA ASP A 10 -4.27 4.20 -4.19
C ASP A 10 -3.96 4.93 -5.50
N VAL A 11 -4.99 5.24 -6.31
CA VAL A 11 -4.85 6.00 -7.56
C VAL A 11 -4.36 7.43 -7.30
N ALA A 12 -4.86 8.09 -6.24
CA ALA A 12 -4.40 9.43 -5.87
C ALA A 12 -2.90 9.47 -5.58
N LEU A 13 -2.41 8.52 -4.77
CA LEU A 13 -0.99 8.41 -4.45
C LEU A 13 -0.14 8.04 -5.67
N ARG A 14 -0.62 7.15 -6.55
CA ARG A 14 0.09 6.85 -7.81
C ARG A 14 0.29 8.10 -8.66
N ARG A 15 -0.72 8.98 -8.77
CA ARG A 15 -0.56 10.26 -9.50
C ARG A 15 0.54 11.15 -8.90
N GLN A 16 0.59 11.25 -7.57
CA GLN A 16 1.63 12.03 -6.88
C GLN A 16 3.03 11.44 -7.03
N GLU A 17 3.13 10.12 -7.21
CA GLU A 17 4.36 9.40 -7.53
C GLU A 17 4.77 9.52 -9.02
N GLY A 18 3.99 10.25 -9.84
CA GLY A 18 4.26 10.44 -11.26
C GLY A 18 3.70 9.35 -12.17
N SER A 19 2.78 8.51 -11.69
CA SER A 19 2.09 7.52 -12.51
C SER A 19 1.11 8.16 -13.49
N LEU A 20 1.00 7.57 -14.67
CA LEU A 20 -0.02 7.89 -15.67
C LEU A 20 -1.31 7.14 -15.34
N VAL A 21 -2.43 7.85 -15.24
CA VAL A 21 -3.76 7.28 -14.99
C VAL A 21 -4.66 7.59 -16.17
N GLN A 22 -5.13 6.56 -16.84
CA GLN A 22 -5.95 6.68 -18.05
C GLN A 22 -7.27 5.92 -17.86
N ALA A 23 -8.39 6.64 -17.99
CA ALA A 23 -9.70 6.02 -18.09
C ALA A 23 -9.88 5.43 -19.50
N LEU A 24 -10.40 4.20 -19.56
CA LEU A 24 -10.84 3.48 -20.75
C LEU A 24 -12.34 3.18 -20.62
N ALA A 25 -12.96 2.71 -21.71
CA ALA A 25 -14.36 2.30 -21.69
C ALA A 25 -14.64 1.22 -20.63
N ASP A 26 -13.71 0.27 -20.51
CA ASP A 26 -13.90 -0.91 -19.67
C ASP A 26 -13.17 -0.81 -18.32
N GLY A 27 -12.55 0.32 -17.96
CA GLY A 27 -11.83 0.43 -16.69
C GLY A 27 -10.78 1.53 -16.65
N THR A 28 -9.97 1.57 -15.61
CA THR A 28 -8.87 2.54 -15.48
C THR A 28 -7.52 1.84 -15.49
N VAL A 29 -6.57 2.36 -16.27
CA VAL A 29 -5.21 1.84 -16.29
C VAL A 29 -4.28 2.79 -15.56
N VAL A 30 -3.43 2.24 -14.69
CA VAL A 30 -2.40 2.98 -13.97
C VAL A 30 -1.04 2.46 -14.36
N ARG A 31 -0.11 3.33 -14.77
CA ARG A 31 1.25 2.98 -15.18
C ARG A 31 2.27 3.82 -14.45
N SER A 32 3.35 3.19 -13.98
CA SER A 32 4.47 3.87 -13.32
C SER A 32 5.74 3.74 -14.18
N PRO A 33 5.97 4.62 -15.17
CA PRO A 33 7.14 4.52 -16.05
C PRO A 33 8.47 4.55 -15.29
N ALA A 34 8.54 5.31 -14.20
CA ALA A 34 9.72 5.40 -13.34
C ALA A 34 9.96 4.14 -12.48
N ASN A 35 8.98 3.24 -12.37
CA ASN A 35 9.09 1.99 -11.62
C ASN A 35 8.29 0.85 -12.31
N PRO A 36 8.76 0.32 -13.45
CA PRO A 36 8.03 -0.67 -14.24
C PRO A 36 7.89 -2.04 -13.53
N THR A 37 8.73 -2.32 -12.53
CA THR A 37 8.68 -3.57 -11.74
C THR A 37 7.71 -3.48 -10.56
N PHE A 38 7.13 -2.30 -10.28
CA PHE A 38 6.12 -2.14 -9.24
C PHE A 38 4.77 -2.68 -9.72
N TRP A 39 4.37 -3.88 -9.28
CA TRP A 39 3.15 -4.54 -9.76
C TRP A 39 1.90 -3.69 -9.52
N TRP A 40 1.62 -3.32 -8.27
CA TRP A 40 0.52 -2.42 -7.89
C TRP A 40 0.75 -0.93 -8.25
N GLY A 41 1.82 -0.62 -9.00
CA GLY A 41 1.98 0.66 -9.71
C GLY A 41 1.68 0.57 -11.21
N ASN A 42 1.39 -0.64 -11.70
CA ASN A 42 1.15 -0.99 -13.08
C ASN A 42 -0.02 -1.98 -13.15
N PHE A 43 -1.23 -1.47 -12.89
CA PHE A 43 -2.44 -2.26 -12.70
C PHE A 43 -3.63 -1.74 -13.52
N LEU A 44 -4.61 -2.63 -13.70
CA LEU A 44 -5.90 -2.31 -14.28
C LEU A 44 -6.96 -2.34 -13.18
N LEU A 45 -7.81 -1.32 -13.16
CA LEU A 45 -8.89 -1.16 -12.21
C LEU A 45 -10.23 -1.37 -12.92
N MET A 46 -10.91 -2.46 -12.58
CA MET A 46 -12.22 -2.84 -13.10
C MET A 46 -13.31 -1.97 -12.45
N PRO A 47 -14.33 -1.51 -13.20
CA PRO A 47 -15.39 -0.69 -12.65
C PRO A 47 -16.42 -1.49 -11.83
N ALA A 48 -16.39 -2.83 -11.93
CA ALA A 48 -17.28 -3.76 -11.23
C ALA A 48 -16.55 -5.11 -11.05
N PRO A 49 -17.02 -5.98 -10.14
CA PRO A 49 -16.53 -7.36 -10.03
C PRO A 49 -16.66 -8.08 -11.38
N PRO A 50 -15.68 -8.93 -11.76
CA PRO A 50 -15.81 -9.74 -12.97
C PRO A 50 -16.97 -10.74 -12.81
N ALA A 51 -17.56 -11.15 -13.92
CA ALA A 51 -18.49 -12.26 -14.02
C ALA A 51 -17.76 -13.56 -14.43
N PRO A 52 -18.35 -14.74 -14.21
CA PRO A 52 -17.81 -15.99 -14.76
C PRO A 52 -17.65 -15.91 -16.28
N GLY A 53 -16.46 -16.23 -16.78
CA GLY A 53 -16.10 -16.18 -18.20
C GLY A 53 -15.43 -14.88 -18.65
N ASP A 54 -15.30 -13.87 -17.78
CA ASP A 54 -14.69 -12.58 -18.14
C ASP A 54 -13.15 -12.62 -18.18
N LEU A 55 -12.51 -13.65 -17.60
CA LEU A 55 -11.05 -13.73 -17.45
C LEU A 55 -10.30 -13.47 -18.78
N PRO A 56 -10.63 -14.11 -19.92
CA PRO A 56 -9.90 -13.88 -21.17
C PRO A 56 -9.96 -12.42 -21.65
N GLY A 57 -11.10 -11.76 -21.44
CA GLY A 57 -11.29 -10.36 -21.80
C GLY A 57 -10.38 -9.42 -20.98
N TRP A 58 -10.32 -9.66 -19.67
CA TRP A 58 -9.47 -8.89 -18.76
C TRP A 58 -7.98 -9.15 -18.98
N GLU A 59 -7.57 -10.38 -19.24
CA GLU A 59 -6.17 -10.70 -19.57
C GLU A 59 -5.71 -10.03 -20.87
N ALA A 60 -6.58 -10.00 -21.89
CA ALA A 60 -6.32 -9.28 -23.12
C ALA A 60 -6.23 -7.77 -22.88
N ALA A 61 -7.13 -7.21 -22.07
CA ALA A 61 -7.11 -5.79 -21.70
C ALA A 61 -5.82 -5.41 -20.96
N PHE A 62 -5.40 -6.22 -19.98
CA PHE A 62 -4.15 -6.00 -19.26
C PHE A 62 -2.95 -6.10 -20.19
N THR A 63 -2.90 -7.08 -21.09
CA THR A 63 -1.77 -7.26 -22.02
C THR A 63 -1.63 -6.08 -22.97
N ARG A 64 -2.75 -5.54 -23.48
CA ARG A 64 -2.73 -4.27 -24.25
C ARG A 64 -2.26 -3.10 -23.40
N ALA A 65 -2.69 -3.04 -22.15
CA ALA A 65 -2.36 -1.96 -21.24
C ALA A 65 -0.89 -1.98 -20.78
N HIS A 66 -0.32 -3.16 -20.55
CA HIS A 66 0.99 -3.41 -19.97
C HIS A 66 1.75 -4.49 -20.76
N PRO A 67 2.12 -4.23 -22.02
CA PRO A 67 2.67 -5.27 -22.92
C PRO A 67 4.01 -5.85 -22.47
N ARG A 68 4.71 -5.18 -21.54
CA ARG A 68 6.02 -5.61 -21.00
C ARG A 68 5.95 -6.12 -19.56
N ALA A 69 4.76 -6.14 -18.94
CA ALA A 69 4.61 -6.61 -17.57
C ALA A 69 4.57 -8.15 -17.55
N ALA A 70 5.39 -8.76 -16.71
CA ALA A 70 5.35 -10.20 -16.45
C ALA A 70 4.28 -10.57 -15.41
N HIS A 71 3.93 -9.64 -14.53
CA HIS A 71 2.84 -9.79 -13.56
C HIS A 71 1.48 -9.48 -14.20
N ARG A 72 0.39 -9.88 -13.52
CA ARG A 72 -0.97 -9.42 -13.81
C ARG A 72 -1.62 -9.00 -12.50
N VAL A 73 -2.09 -7.75 -12.42
CA VAL A 73 -2.80 -7.27 -11.24
C VAL A 73 -4.04 -6.49 -11.62
N PHE A 74 -5.13 -6.82 -10.95
CA PHE A 74 -6.42 -6.17 -11.15
C PHE A 74 -7.00 -5.73 -9.82
N GLY A 75 -7.53 -4.51 -9.80
CA GLY A 75 -8.39 -4.04 -8.71
C GLY A 75 -9.84 -3.96 -9.14
N VAL A 76 -10.76 -3.92 -8.18
CA VAL A 76 -12.18 -3.65 -8.43
C VAL A 76 -12.59 -2.35 -7.72
N ASP A 77 -12.98 -1.33 -8.49
CA ASP A 77 -13.24 0.05 -8.00
C ASP A 77 -14.60 0.23 -7.30
N VAL A 78 -15.16 -0.86 -6.79
CA VAL A 78 -16.38 -0.82 -5.97
C VAL A 78 -16.15 -1.65 -4.71
N PRO A 79 -16.58 -1.16 -3.54
CA PRO A 79 -16.53 -1.96 -2.33
C PRO A 79 -17.52 -3.12 -2.47
N GLY A 80 -17.13 -4.29 -1.98
CA GLY A 80 -17.95 -5.49 -2.04
C GLY A 80 -17.38 -6.61 -1.20
N PRO A 81 -18.14 -7.70 -0.98
CA PRO A 81 -17.59 -8.88 -0.32
C PRO A 81 -16.45 -9.47 -1.16
N ALA A 82 -15.63 -10.31 -0.53
CA ALA A 82 -14.63 -11.10 -1.24
C ALA A 82 -15.29 -11.88 -2.40
N LEU A 83 -14.60 -11.96 -3.54
CA LEU A 83 -15.06 -12.78 -4.65
C LEU A 83 -15.18 -14.24 -4.21
N SER A 84 -16.30 -14.87 -4.56
CA SER A 84 -16.62 -16.24 -4.18
C SER A 84 -17.36 -16.98 -5.29
N GLY A 85 -17.42 -18.30 -5.16
CA GLY A 85 -18.09 -19.18 -6.13
C GLY A 85 -17.38 -19.23 -7.50
N PRO A 86 -18.13 -19.49 -8.58
CA PRO A 86 -17.55 -19.82 -9.89
C PRO A 86 -16.57 -18.79 -10.44
N VAL A 87 -16.81 -17.49 -10.19
CA VAL A 87 -15.89 -16.44 -10.62
C VAL A 87 -14.55 -16.51 -9.87
N ALA A 88 -14.57 -16.72 -8.55
CA ALA A 88 -13.32 -16.81 -7.80
C ALA A 88 -12.54 -18.09 -8.18
N ASP A 89 -13.25 -19.19 -8.42
CA ASP A 89 -12.66 -20.47 -8.80
C ASP A 89 -12.00 -20.40 -10.18
N GLU A 90 -12.63 -19.73 -11.16
CA GLU A 90 -12.05 -19.47 -12.48
C GLU A 90 -10.71 -18.73 -12.39
N TRP A 91 -10.66 -17.64 -11.62
CA TRP A 91 -9.44 -16.84 -11.46
C TRP A 91 -8.36 -17.59 -10.71
N ARG A 92 -8.69 -18.32 -9.64
CA ARG A 92 -7.73 -19.17 -8.91
C ARG A 92 -7.18 -20.30 -9.79
N ALA A 93 -8.02 -20.94 -10.59
CA ALA A 93 -7.59 -21.97 -11.54
C ALA A 93 -6.61 -21.43 -12.60
N ALA A 94 -6.71 -20.14 -12.93
CA ALA A 94 -5.78 -19.43 -13.81
C ALA A 94 -4.50 -18.91 -13.11
N GLY A 95 -4.29 -19.28 -11.84
CA GLY A 95 -3.10 -18.94 -11.05
C GLY A 95 -3.15 -17.56 -10.37
N TYR A 96 -4.32 -16.93 -10.30
CA TYR A 96 -4.47 -15.68 -9.55
C TYR A 96 -4.69 -15.96 -8.06
N ASP A 97 -3.97 -15.21 -7.24
CA ASP A 97 -4.32 -14.97 -5.86
C ASP A 97 -5.47 -13.95 -5.81
N VAL A 98 -6.61 -14.38 -5.26
CA VAL A 98 -7.83 -13.57 -5.16
C VAL A 98 -7.95 -13.09 -3.72
N ARG A 99 -7.55 -11.84 -3.50
CA ARG A 99 -7.41 -11.21 -2.18
C ARG A 99 -8.56 -10.26 -1.89
N ALA A 100 -8.86 -10.14 -0.60
CA ALA A 100 -9.85 -9.23 -0.06
C ALA A 100 -9.23 -8.50 1.13
N ASP A 101 -8.60 -7.36 0.86
CA ASP A 101 -7.97 -6.58 1.91
C ASP A 101 -9.01 -5.73 2.65
N THR A 102 -8.81 -5.51 3.95
CA THR A 102 -9.69 -4.67 4.75
C THR A 102 -9.24 -3.22 4.67
N VAL A 103 -10.16 -2.33 4.32
CA VAL A 103 -9.95 -0.88 4.39
C VAL A 103 -10.46 -0.36 5.72
N LEU A 104 -9.53 0.14 6.53
CA LEU A 104 -9.84 0.72 7.83
C LEU A 104 -9.69 2.24 7.78
N THR A 105 -10.60 2.92 8.47
CA THR A 105 -10.58 4.38 8.59
C THR A 105 -10.58 4.85 10.04
N ALA A 106 -10.03 6.03 10.28
CA ALA A 106 -10.16 6.75 11.53
C ALA A 106 -10.29 8.25 11.28
N ALA A 107 -11.11 8.95 12.07
CA ALA A 107 -11.08 10.42 12.07
C ALA A 107 -9.90 10.96 12.90
N ARG A 108 -9.54 10.24 13.96
CA ARG A 108 -8.41 10.49 14.85
C ARG A 108 -7.86 9.16 15.34
N THR A 109 -6.57 9.12 15.61
CA THR A 109 -5.97 7.98 16.30
C THR A 109 -5.88 8.26 17.79
N HIS A 110 -5.63 7.22 18.58
CA HIS A 110 -5.28 7.35 19.99
C HIS A 110 -3.98 6.62 20.29
N ALA A 111 -3.32 7.03 21.37
CA ALA A 111 -2.06 6.42 21.77
C ALA A 111 -2.22 4.90 21.96
N PRO A 112 -1.25 4.08 21.50
CA PRO A 112 -1.29 2.64 21.69
C PRO A 112 -1.10 2.28 23.16
N ARG A 113 -1.63 1.12 23.57
CA ARG A 113 -1.48 0.61 24.95
C ARG A 113 -0.01 0.50 25.39
N ARG A 114 0.86 0.10 24.46
CA ARG A 114 2.31 0.10 24.67
C ARG A 114 2.95 1.15 23.78
N LEU A 115 3.12 2.33 24.34
CA LEU A 115 3.87 3.42 23.71
C LEU A 115 5.37 3.14 23.80
N ASN A 116 6.06 3.18 22.66
CA ASN A 116 7.52 3.16 22.62
C ASN A 116 8.05 4.57 22.89
N ARG A 117 8.95 4.70 23.87
CA ARG A 117 9.56 5.99 24.26
C ARG A 117 11.06 6.04 24.00
N ASP A 118 11.63 4.92 23.57
CA ASP A 118 13.08 4.77 23.35
C ASP A 118 13.45 5.26 21.95
N ALA A 119 12.57 5.03 20.96
CA ALA A 119 12.83 5.40 19.59
C ALA A 119 12.54 6.87 19.32
N GLN A 120 13.42 7.50 18.55
CA GLN A 120 13.24 8.86 18.03
C GLN A 120 12.33 8.81 16.80
N LEU A 121 11.17 9.45 16.86
CA LEU A 121 10.21 9.50 15.74
C LEU A 121 10.41 10.80 14.94
N ARG A 122 10.58 10.69 13.62
CA ARG A 122 10.76 11.87 12.76
C ARG A 122 10.47 11.59 11.30
N VAL A 123 10.21 12.66 10.55
CA VAL A 123 10.13 12.66 9.09
C VAL A 123 11.52 12.37 8.50
N LEU A 124 11.56 11.57 7.43
CA LEU A 124 12.80 11.19 6.75
C LEU A 124 13.45 12.38 6.03
N GLN A 125 14.76 12.50 6.17
CA GLN A 125 15.61 13.50 5.53
C GLN A 125 17.02 12.94 5.24
N GLY A 126 17.72 13.51 4.26
CA GLY A 126 19.14 13.16 4.00
C GLY A 126 19.41 11.66 3.91
N ALA A 127 20.26 11.15 4.80
CA ALA A 127 20.68 9.75 4.86
C ALA A 127 19.58 8.77 5.34
N ASP A 128 18.45 9.26 5.87
CA ASP A 128 17.37 8.37 6.34
C ASP A 128 16.75 7.57 5.20
N TRP A 129 16.78 8.10 3.98
CA TRP A 129 16.27 7.40 2.81
C TRP A 129 17.04 6.11 2.54
N ASP A 130 18.35 6.08 2.84
CA ASP A 130 19.16 4.87 2.74
C ASP A 130 18.84 3.90 3.89
N ARG A 131 18.54 4.42 5.08
CA ARG A 131 18.08 3.60 6.23
C ARG A 131 16.70 2.99 5.98
N ALA A 132 15.80 3.70 5.31
CA ALA A 132 14.51 3.19 4.89
C ALA A 132 14.64 2.07 3.84
N LEU A 133 15.62 2.17 2.94
CA LEU A 133 15.92 1.09 2.00
C LEU A 133 16.44 -0.15 2.75
N ALA A 134 17.36 0.02 3.69
CA ALA A 134 17.88 -1.07 4.51
C ALA A 134 16.78 -1.76 5.33
N LEU A 135 15.86 -0.98 5.94
CA LEU A 135 14.68 -1.52 6.64
C LEU A 135 13.83 -2.39 5.71
N ARG A 136 13.53 -1.89 4.50
CA ARG A 136 12.74 -2.63 3.51
C ARG A 136 13.39 -3.92 3.06
N GLU A 137 14.70 -3.91 2.86
CA GLU A 137 15.47 -5.10 2.49
C GLU A 137 15.45 -6.14 3.61
N ALA A 138 15.62 -5.72 4.87
CA ALA A 138 15.52 -6.61 6.03
C ALA A 138 14.10 -7.20 6.19
N VAL A 139 13.06 -6.40 5.97
CA VAL A 139 11.67 -6.88 6.01
C VAL A 139 11.40 -7.90 4.90
N ASN A 140 11.83 -7.63 3.66
CA ASN A 140 11.68 -8.56 2.54
C ASN A 140 12.46 -9.85 2.75
N ALA A 141 13.69 -9.79 3.25
CA ALA A 141 14.51 -10.97 3.52
C ALA A 141 13.94 -11.88 4.63
N ALA A 142 13.17 -11.31 5.56
CA ALA A 142 12.52 -12.06 6.64
C ALA A 142 11.09 -12.54 6.31
N ASP A 143 10.57 -12.20 5.13
CA ASP A 143 9.26 -12.64 4.66
C ASP A 143 9.39 -14.01 3.96
N PRO A 144 8.68 -15.06 4.41
CA PRO A 144 8.64 -16.35 3.72
C PRO A 144 8.18 -16.27 2.26
N HIS A 145 7.45 -15.21 1.90
CA HIS A 145 6.96 -14.93 0.54
C HIS A 145 7.64 -13.70 -0.09
N GLY A 146 8.79 -13.30 0.46
CA GLY A 146 9.60 -12.19 -0.01
C GLY A 146 10.04 -12.34 -1.47
N HIS A 147 10.37 -11.21 -2.08
CA HIS A 147 10.81 -11.16 -3.47
C HIS A 147 12.32 -11.40 -3.58
N GLU A 148 12.77 -11.83 -4.77
CA GLU A 148 14.19 -11.92 -5.11
C GLU A 148 14.93 -10.60 -4.76
N PRO A 149 16.04 -10.65 -4.00
CA PRO A 149 16.67 -9.47 -3.41
C PRO A 149 17.03 -8.34 -4.39
N ASP A 150 17.62 -8.64 -5.54
CA ASP A 150 18.10 -7.62 -6.46
C ASP A 150 16.94 -6.92 -7.18
N GLY A 151 15.97 -7.69 -7.65
CA GLY A 151 14.73 -7.17 -8.21
C GLY A 151 13.95 -6.32 -7.20
N TYR A 152 13.87 -6.79 -5.95
CA TYR A 152 13.23 -6.06 -4.87
C TYR A 152 13.95 -4.74 -4.55
N ARG A 153 15.28 -4.73 -4.46
CA ARG A 153 16.10 -3.53 -4.22
C ARG A 153 15.84 -2.47 -5.29
N VAL A 154 15.78 -2.86 -6.57
CA VAL A 154 15.47 -1.94 -7.67
C VAL A 154 14.10 -1.31 -7.50
N PHE A 155 13.07 -2.14 -7.20
CA PHE A 155 11.73 -1.68 -6.92
C PHE A 155 11.69 -0.71 -5.73
N ALA A 156 12.27 -1.11 -4.59
CA ALA A 156 12.22 -0.39 -3.32
C ALA A 156 12.93 0.97 -3.42
N ARG A 157 14.11 1.03 -4.06
CA ARG A 157 14.83 2.29 -4.30
C ARG A 157 14.01 3.27 -5.15
N ARG A 158 13.41 2.79 -6.24
CA ARG A 158 12.55 3.63 -7.10
C ARG A 158 11.30 4.09 -6.37
N LYS A 159 10.70 3.22 -5.55
CA LYS A 159 9.54 3.58 -4.72
C LYS A 159 9.88 4.64 -3.67
N LEU A 160 11.03 4.52 -2.99
CA LEU A 160 11.50 5.53 -2.04
C LEU A 160 11.85 6.85 -2.72
N ALA A 161 12.40 6.82 -3.93
CA ALA A 161 12.62 8.05 -4.71
C ALA A 161 11.31 8.77 -5.03
N ALA A 162 10.25 8.03 -5.39
CA ALA A 162 8.92 8.60 -5.60
C ALA A 162 8.32 9.18 -4.32
N TYR A 163 8.44 8.48 -3.18
CA TYR A 163 8.02 9.02 -1.88
C TYR A 163 8.79 10.29 -1.49
N ARG A 164 10.11 10.33 -1.74
CA ARG A 164 10.92 11.51 -1.50
C ARG A 164 10.48 12.70 -2.34
N ALA A 165 10.15 12.48 -3.61
CA ALA A 165 9.64 13.52 -4.49
C ALA A 165 8.26 14.03 -4.05
N ALA A 166 7.33 13.12 -3.71
CA ALA A 166 6.01 13.48 -3.20
C ALA A 166 6.09 14.24 -1.87
N GLN A 167 6.98 13.84 -0.97
CA GLN A 167 7.26 14.56 0.27
C GLN A 167 7.82 15.96 0.00
N ALA A 168 8.80 16.09 -0.91
CA ALA A 168 9.36 17.40 -1.28
C ALA A 168 8.33 18.33 -1.92
N ALA A 169 7.33 17.78 -2.61
CA ALA A 169 6.20 18.51 -3.18
C ALA A 169 5.08 18.83 -2.17
N GLY A 170 5.24 18.43 -0.90
CA GLY A 170 4.26 18.71 0.16
C GLY A 170 3.02 17.80 0.15
N HIS A 171 3.07 16.67 -0.57
CA HIS A 171 1.94 15.74 -0.66
C HIS A 171 1.84 14.76 0.51
N GLY A 172 2.79 14.78 1.44
CA GLY A 172 2.85 13.84 2.56
C GLY A 172 4.24 13.72 3.14
N ALA A 173 4.44 12.69 3.94
CA ALA A 173 5.73 12.39 4.54
C ALA A 173 5.94 10.89 4.71
N VAL A 174 7.21 10.49 4.68
CA VAL A 174 7.64 9.21 5.25
C VAL A 174 8.18 9.50 6.63
N LEU A 175 7.73 8.73 7.62
CA LEU A 175 8.16 8.83 9.01
C LEU A 175 8.86 7.54 9.43
N GLY A 176 9.84 7.69 10.31
CA GLY A 176 10.61 6.58 10.86
C GLY A 176 10.75 6.66 12.36
N ALA A 177 10.92 5.48 12.98
CA ALA A 177 11.34 5.31 14.36
C ALA A 177 12.80 4.84 14.38
N PHE A 178 13.68 5.60 15.02
CA PHE A 178 15.13 5.37 15.02
C PHE A 178 15.64 5.03 16.42
N ASP A 179 16.64 4.15 16.52
CA ASP A 179 17.41 3.98 17.77
C ASP A 179 18.46 5.09 17.96
N ASP A 180 19.21 5.01 19.06
CA ASP A 180 20.24 5.98 19.43
C ASP A 180 21.43 5.96 18.47
N GLU A 181 21.67 4.84 17.79
CA GLU A 181 22.66 4.67 16.73
C GLU A 181 22.17 5.14 15.35
N GLY A 182 20.93 5.60 15.26
CA GLY A 182 20.32 6.12 14.03
C GLY A 182 19.90 5.05 13.01
N GLN A 183 19.78 3.78 13.41
CA GLN A 183 19.14 2.75 12.59
C GLN A 183 17.63 2.89 12.63
N MET A 184 16.99 2.68 11.48
CA MET A 184 15.55 2.77 11.36
C MET A 184 14.91 1.43 11.74
N LEU A 185 14.22 1.41 12.88
CA LEU A 185 13.57 0.22 13.44
C LEU A 185 12.15 0.00 12.90
N ALA A 186 11.47 1.08 12.50
CA ALA A 186 10.15 1.03 11.88
C ALA A 186 9.94 2.22 10.95
N GLY A 187 9.05 2.06 9.97
CA GLY A 187 8.77 3.06 8.94
C GLY A 187 7.34 3.00 8.44
N LEU A 188 6.83 4.15 7.97
CA LEU A 188 5.62 4.24 7.18
C LEU A 188 5.60 5.53 6.36
N GLY A 189 4.78 5.58 5.32
CA GLY A 189 4.36 6.81 4.66
C GLY A 189 2.94 7.23 5.06
N ILE A 190 2.66 8.53 5.05
CA ILE A 190 1.30 9.09 5.09
C ILE A 190 1.19 10.21 4.06
N PHE A 191 0.26 10.09 3.13
CA PHE A 191 0.12 10.99 1.99
C PHE A 191 -1.31 11.47 1.81
N ASP A 192 -1.49 12.71 1.40
CA ASP A 192 -2.79 13.27 1.05
C ASP A 192 -3.32 12.57 -0.21
N ALA A 193 -4.57 12.12 -0.17
CA ALA A 193 -5.27 11.53 -1.31
C ALA A 193 -6.31 12.51 -1.92
N GLY A 194 -6.43 13.71 -1.37
CA GLY A 194 -7.46 14.69 -1.72
C GLY A 194 -8.68 14.59 -0.79
N ASP A 195 -9.55 15.60 -0.86
CA ASP A 195 -10.81 15.68 -0.10
C ASP A 195 -10.68 15.57 1.43
N GLY A 196 -9.48 15.85 1.96
CA GLY A 196 -9.15 15.69 3.38
C GLY A 196 -8.99 14.23 3.79
N VAL A 197 -8.67 13.34 2.85
CA VAL A 197 -8.37 11.93 3.09
C VAL A 197 -6.85 11.74 3.04
N ALA A 198 -6.25 11.12 4.04
CA ALA A 198 -4.83 10.76 4.03
C ALA A 198 -4.64 9.25 4.13
N ARG A 199 -3.68 8.73 3.38
CA ARG A 199 -3.44 7.32 3.15
C ARG A 199 -2.10 6.88 3.72
N TYR A 200 -2.14 5.90 4.63
CA TYR A 200 -0.96 5.22 5.12
C TYR A 200 -0.39 4.29 4.06
N GLN A 201 0.93 4.21 3.99
CA GLN A 201 1.68 3.34 3.09
C GLN A 201 2.77 2.59 3.85
N ASN A 202 2.96 1.31 3.52
CA ASN A 202 4.12 0.51 3.91
C ASN A 202 4.46 0.61 5.41
N VAL A 203 3.52 0.22 6.28
CA VAL A 203 3.82 0.13 7.72
C VAL A 203 4.71 -1.08 7.96
N GLU A 204 5.96 -0.82 8.26
CA GLU A 204 7.03 -1.81 8.34
C GLU A 204 7.73 -1.71 9.70
N THR A 205 8.16 -2.85 10.23
CA THR A 205 8.99 -2.92 11.45
C THR A 205 10.07 -3.96 11.24
N HIS A 206 11.31 -3.57 11.53
CA HIS A 206 12.48 -4.43 11.42
C HIS A 206 12.21 -5.75 12.15
N PRO A 207 12.54 -6.93 11.58
CA PRO A 207 12.28 -8.22 12.20
C PRO A 207 12.73 -8.31 13.66
N ASP A 208 13.94 -7.85 13.94
CA ASP A 208 14.55 -7.87 15.29
C ASP A 208 14.00 -6.80 16.25
N ALA A 209 13.19 -5.86 15.74
CA ALA A 209 12.57 -4.80 16.53
C ALA A 209 11.06 -5.01 16.75
N ARG A 210 10.50 -6.14 16.29
CA ARG A 210 9.09 -6.48 16.45
C ARG A 210 8.72 -6.61 17.93
N SER A 211 7.42 -6.50 18.22
CA SER A 211 6.89 -6.65 19.59
C SER A 211 7.51 -5.66 20.59
N ARG A 212 7.95 -4.46 20.16
CA ARG A 212 8.44 -3.36 21.01
C ARG A 212 7.50 -2.15 21.08
N GLY A 213 6.31 -2.24 20.49
CA GLY A 213 5.33 -1.15 20.43
C GLY A 213 5.61 -0.09 19.36
N LEU A 214 6.62 -0.30 18.50
CA LEU A 214 7.05 0.66 17.48
C LEU A 214 5.96 0.97 16.45
N ALA A 215 5.39 -0.06 15.82
CA ALA A 215 4.40 0.12 14.74
C ALA A 215 3.18 0.94 15.20
N GLY A 216 2.57 0.58 16.34
CA GLY A 216 1.42 1.32 16.87
C GLY A 216 1.76 2.76 17.27
N THR A 217 2.97 2.96 17.82
CA THR A 217 3.46 4.29 18.20
C THR A 217 3.65 5.17 16.96
N LEU A 218 4.28 4.62 15.92
CA LEU A 218 4.54 5.34 14.67
C LEU A 218 3.24 5.61 13.89
N VAL A 219 2.29 4.67 13.86
CA VAL A 219 0.96 4.87 13.24
C VAL A 219 0.21 6.01 13.91
N HIS A 220 0.18 6.06 15.25
CA HIS A 220 -0.44 7.14 15.99
C HIS A 220 0.25 8.49 15.71
N HIS A 221 1.59 8.53 15.80
CA HIS A 221 2.37 9.75 15.53
C HIS A 221 2.13 10.29 14.12
N ALA A 222 2.13 9.42 13.12
CA ALA A 222 1.86 9.80 11.74
C ALA A 222 0.41 10.27 11.52
N GLY A 223 -0.55 9.72 12.27
CA GLY A 223 -1.95 10.13 12.21
C GLY A 223 -2.12 11.57 12.69
N GLU A 224 -1.50 11.92 13.81
CA GLU A 224 -1.49 13.31 14.28
C GLU A 224 -0.73 14.21 13.30
N TRP A 225 0.43 13.78 12.80
CA TRP A 225 1.17 14.54 11.77
C TRP A 225 0.31 14.82 10.53
N GLY A 226 -0.38 13.81 9.97
CA GLY A 226 -1.22 13.98 8.79
C GLY A 226 -2.43 14.88 9.04
N ARG A 227 -3.00 14.85 10.25
CA ARG A 227 -4.08 15.76 10.61
C ARG A 227 -3.60 17.21 10.73
N GLU A 228 -2.45 17.43 11.34
CA GLU A 228 -1.87 18.76 11.55
C GLU A 228 -1.34 19.38 10.26
N HIS A 229 -0.64 18.59 9.42
CA HIS A 229 0.11 19.10 8.27
C HIS A 229 -0.63 18.94 6.94
N LEU A 230 -1.50 17.93 6.80
CA LEU A 230 -2.30 17.71 5.58
C LEU A 230 -3.76 18.13 5.75
N GLY A 231 -4.18 18.53 6.97
CA GLY A 231 -5.58 18.82 7.26
C GLY A 231 -6.49 17.60 7.12
N ALA A 232 -5.92 16.40 7.27
CA ALA A 232 -6.66 15.15 7.09
C ALA A 232 -7.83 15.06 8.10
N ARG A 233 -9.01 14.73 7.59
CA ARG A 233 -10.23 14.45 8.37
C ARG A 233 -10.53 12.95 8.40
N THR A 234 -10.06 12.22 7.40
CA THR A 234 -10.16 10.77 7.30
C THR A 234 -8.79 10.18 7.06
N LEU A 235 -8.34 9.35 7.98
CA LEU A 235 -7.15 8.54 7.88
C LEU A 235 -7.54 7.18 7.31
N VAL A 236 -6.81 6.67 6.33
CA VAL A 236 -7.10 5.40 5.65
C VAL A 236 -5.88 4.49 5.68
N ILE A 237 -6.08 3.24 6.06
CA ILE A 237 -5.07 2.17 5.97
C ILE A 237 -5.73 0.91 5.39
N VAL A 238 -5.06 0.22 4.47
CA VAL A 238 -5.50 -1.09 3.95
C VAL A 238 -4.57 -2.11 4.57
N ALA A 239 -5.15 -3.18 5.07
CA ALA A 239 -4.44 -4.29 5.66
C ALA A 239 -5.02 -5.60 5.15
N ASP A 240 -4.15 -6.56 4.89
CA ASP A 240 -4.55 -7.96 4.76
C ASP A 240 -5.21 -8.40 6.09
N PRO A 241 -6.46 -8.92 6.06
CA PRO A 241 -7.17 -9.35 7.26
C PRO A 241 -6.52 -10.52 8.00
N GLU A 242 -5.76 -11.36 7.29
CA GLU A 242 -5.06 -12.50 7.88
C GLU A 242 -3.75 -12.05 8.56
N TYR A 243 -3.27 -10.84 8.26
CA TYR A 243 -2.06 -10.29 8.84
C TYR A 243 -2.31 -9.68 10.23
N HIS A 244 -1.35 -9.86 11.14
CA HIS A 244 -1.43 -9.38 12.53
C HIS A 244 -1.61 -7.85 12.69
N ALA A 245 -1.40 -7.07 11.63
CA ALA A 245 -1.50 -5.62 11.67
C ALA A 245 -2.93 -5.08 11.82
N GLN A 246 -3.98 -5.81 11.41
CA GLN A 246 -5.35 -5.29 11.53
C GLN A 246 -5.72 -4.98 12.99
N ARG A 247 -5.44 -5.91 13.92
CA ARG A 247 -5.70 -5.71 15.36
C ARG A 247 -4.89 -4.55 15.93
N LEU A 248 -3.68 -4.33 15.43
CA LEU A 248 -2.84 -3.19 15.82
C LEU A 248 -3.53 -1.87 15.42
N TYR A 249 -4.00 -1.75 14.18
CA TYR A 249 -4.67 -0.53 13.71
C TYR A 249 -5.96 -0.27 14.47
N GLN A 250 -6.76 -1.30 14.73
CA GLN A 250 -7.95 -1.18 15.57
C GLN A 250 -7.62 -0.71 16.98
N SER A 251 -6.50 -1.17 17.54
CA SER A 251 -6.04 -0.75 18.88
C SER A 251 -5.56 0.70 18.96
N VAL A 252 -5.48 1.43 17.84
CA VAL A 252 -5.14 2.86 17.80
C VAL A 252 -6.24 3.71 17.15
N GLY A 253 -7.45 3.16 16.99
CA GLY A 253 -8.66 3.91 16.63
C GLY A 253 -9.20 3.69 15.23
N PHE A 254 -8.60 2.79 14.44
CA PHE A 254 -9.11 2.45 13.12
C PHE A 254 -10.28 1.47 13.18
N THR A 255 -11.28 1.65 12.33
CA THR A 255 -12.42 0.73 12.18
C THR A 255 -12.52 0.22 10.74
N PRO A 256 -12.78 -1.08 10.51
CA PRO A 256 -13.09 -1.59 9.18
C PRO A 256 -14.30 -0.86 8.58
N THR A 257 -14.20 -0.49 7.30
CA THR A 257 -15.27 0.25 6.59
C THR A 257 -15.63 -0.35 5.25
N GLU A 258 -14.69 -1.04 4.62
CA GLU A 258 -14.80 -1.51 3.26
C GLU A 258 -13.86 -2.70 3.05
N VAL A 259 -14.16 -3.52 2.05
CA VAL A 259 -13.27 -4.56 1.55
C VAL A 259 -12.79 -4.15 0.15
N GLN A 260 -11.48 -4.19 -0.06
CA GLN A 260 -10.81 -3.92 -1.32
C GLN A 260 -10.47 -5.26 -1.99
N ILE A 261 -11.04 -5.50 -3.17
CA ILE A 261 -10.83 -6.74 -3.92
C ILE A 261 -9.64 -6.57 -4.86
N ALA A 262 -8.67 -7.46 -4.75
CA ALA A 262 -7.45 -7.51 -5.53
C ALA A 262 -7.26 -8.89 -6.15
N LEU A 263 -6.89 -8.95 -7.43
CA LEU A 263 -6.54 -10.18 -8.12
C LEU A 263 -5.11 -10.05 -8.63
N GLU A 264 -4.22 -10.95 -8.21
CA GLU A 264 -2.80 -10.88 -8.53
C GLU A 264 -2.29 -12.21 -9.04
N ARG A 265 -1.59 -12.19 -10.18
CA ARG A 265 -0.75 -13.29 -10.64
C ARG A 265 0.68 -12.80 -10.74
N ARG A 266 1.54 -13.42 -9.93
CA ARG A 266 2.99 -13.19 -9.94
C ARG A 266 3.59 -13.67 -11.28
N PRO A 267 4.73 -13.13 -11.73
CA PRO A 267 5.48 -13.73 -12.83
C PRO A 267 5.75 -15.23 -12.56
N ALA A 268 5.74 -16.06 -13.60
CA ALA A 268 6.22 -17.43 -13.47
C ALA A 268 7.73 -17.40 -13.12
N GLU A 269 8.13 -18.22 -12.15
CA GLU A 269 9.54 -18.48 -11.82
C GLU A 269 10.27 -19.22 -12.94
#